data_AF-A0A819MMZ2-F1
#
_entry.id   AF-A0A819MMZ2-F1
#
_cell.length_a   1.000
_cell.length_b   1.000
_cell.length_c   1.000
_cell.angle_alpha   90.00
_cell.angle_beta   90.00
_cell.angle_gamma   90.00
#
_symmetry.space_group_name_H-M   'P 1'
#
loop_
_entity.id
_entity.type
_entity.pdbx_description
1 polymer ?
#
loop_
_entity_poly.entity_id
_entity_poly.type
_entity_poly.pdbx_seq_one_letter_code
_entity_poly.pdbx_strand_id
1 'polypeptide(L)' 'DASAVGFLPKKDSINLQGLIVNWEKLMSVPKDYWISDIEETLKWLDEQLGDDLPHDIRVQIEQQKQRLTQLK' A
#
# COMPACT_ATOMS: atom_id res chain seq x y z
N ASP A 1 -4.69 -11.20 -6.31
CA ASP A 1 -5.53 -11.32 -5.10
C ASP A 1 -5.67 -9.98 -4.41
N ALA A 2 -6.76 -9.79 -3.65
CA ALA A 2 -6.98 -8.55 -2.91
C ALA A 2 -5.99 -8.44 -1.74
N SER A 3 -5.45 -7.23 -1.52
CA SER A 3 -4.54 -6.89 -0.43
C SER A 3 -4.94 -5.56 0.20
N ALA A 4 -4.30 -5.19 1.32
CA ALA A 4 -4.54 -3.91 1.96
C ALA A 4 -4.15 -2.69 1.09
N VAL A 5 -3.29 -2.91 0.08
CA VAL A 5 -2.75 -1.87 -0.81
C VAL A 5 -3.30 -1.94 -2.24
N GLY A 6 -4.28 -2.80 -2.51
CA GLY A 6 -4.92 -2.95 -3.82
C GLY A 6 -4.96 -4.40 -4.30
N PHE A 7 -4.93 -4.61 -5.62
CA PHE A 7 -4.86 -5.96 -6.19
C PHE A 7 -3.41 -6.32 -6.50
N LEU A 8 -2.94 -7.42 -5.90
CA LEU A 8 -1.68 -8.02 -6.29
C LEU A 8 -1.91 -9.02 -7.44
N PRO A 9 -0.92 -9.25 -8.29
CA PRO A 9 -0.94 -10.37 -9.23
C PRO A 9 -1.18 -11.69 -8.50
N LYS A 10 -1.95 -12.59 -9.11
CA LYS A 10 -2.02 -13.98 -8.63
C LYS A 10 -0.68 -14.66 -8.89
N LYS A 11 -0.32 -15.64 -8.06
CA LYS A 11 0.86 -16.48 -8.35
C LYS A 11 0.73 -17.08 -9.75
N ASP A 12 1.84 -17.08 -10.48
CA ASP A 12 1.95 -17.57 -11.88
C ASP A 12 1.19 -16.75 -12.93
N SER A 13 0.55 -15.63 -12.57
CA SER A 13 -0.09 -14.72 -13.54
C SER A 13 0.88 -13.78 -14.26
N ILE A 14 2.11 -13.67 -13.76
CA ILE A 14 3.21 -12.95 -14.40
C ILE A 14 4.20 -13.97 -14.96
N ASN A 15 4.60 -13.80 -16.22
CA ASN A 15 5.66 -14.61 -16.80
C ASN A 15 7.02 -14.22 -16.19
N LEU A 16 7.64 -15.16 -15.48
CA LEU A 16 8.95 -15.02 -14.86
C LEU A 16 9.99 -15.98 -15.45
N GLN A 17 9.73 -16.50 -16.65
CA GLN A 17 10.63 -17.45 -17.31
C GLN A 17 12.03 -16.85 -17.50
N GLY A 18 13.05 -17.58 -17.06
CA GLY A 18 14.44 -17.13 -17.12
C GLY A 18 14.90 -16.27 -15.93
N LEU A 19 14.04 -16.00 -14.95
CA LEU A 19 14.37 -15.23 -13.75
C LEU A 19 14.38 -16.12 -12.50
N ILE A 20 15.40 -15.97 -11.66
CA ILE A 20 15.45 -16.58 -10.32
C ILE A 20 14.91 -15.56 -9.34
N VAL A 21 13.68 -15.75 -8.87
CA VAL A 21 13.00 -14.79 -7.98
C VAL A 21 12.30 -15.47 -6.81
N ASN A 22 12.18 -14.73 -5.71
CA ASN A 22 11.32 -15.11 -4.59
C ASN A 22 9.98 -14.37 -4.72
N TRP A 23 8.95 -15.08 -5.19
CA TRP A 23 7.61 -14.53 -5.36
C TRP A 23 7.01 -13.95 -4.08
N GLU A 24 7.17 -14.65 -2.95
CA GLU A 24 6.62 -14.23 -1.66
C GLU A 24 7.22 -12.91 -1.20
N LYS A 25 8.54 -12.73 -1.40
CA LYS A 25 9.21 -11.48 -1.10
C LYS A 25 8.75 -10.35 -2.04
N LEU A 26 8.63 -10.62 -3.34
CA LEU A 26 8.19 -9.63 -4.33
C LEU A 26 6.77 -9.13 -4.11
N MET A 27 5.87 -10.00 -3.64
CA MET A 27 4.46 -9.67 -3.40
C MET A 27 4.18 -9.36 -1.92
N SER A 28 5.22 -9.23 -1.09
CA SER A 28 5.04 -8.98 0.35
C SER A 28 4.43 -7.60 0.62
N VAL A 29 3.55 -7.53 1.63
CA VAL A 29 2.95 -6.29 2.13
C VAL A 29 3.24 -6.21 3.63
N PRO A 30 4.47 -5.87 4.04
CA PRO A 30 4.86 -5.86 5.45
C PRO A 30 4.10 -4.76 6.21
N LYS A 31 3.33 -5.14 7.24
CA LYS A 31 2.45 -4.22 7.97
C LYS A 31 3.15 -2.95 8.44
N ASP A 32 4.27 -3.11 9.16
CA ASP A 32 4.98 -1.99 9.78
C ASP A 32 5.53 -0.99 8.75
N TYR A 33 6.04 -1.50 7.62
CA TYR A 33 6.51 -0.66 6.51
C TYR A 33 5.37 0.21 5.96
N TRP A 34 4.23 -0.40 5.64
CA TRP A 34 3.11 0.29 5.03
C TRP A 34 2.38 1.23 5.99
N ILE A 35 2.35 0.91 7.30
CA ILE A 35 1.85 1.84 8.32
C ILE A 35 2.75 3.07 8.43
N SER A 36 4.07 2.89 8.40
CA SER A 36 5.02 4.02 8.40
C SER A 36 4.86 4.88 7.14
N ASP A 37 4.77 4.25 5.97
CA ASP A 37 4.64 4.92 4.67
C ASP A 37 3.39 5.79 4.60
N ILE A 38 2.26 5.29 5.10
CA ILE A 38 1.00 6.05 5.05
C ILE A 38 0.96 7.21 6.05
N GLU A 39 1.61 7.07 7.20
CA GLU A 39 1.74 8.15 8.18
C GLU A 39 2.65 9.26 7.66
N GLU A 40 3.75 8.91 7.01
CA GLU A 40 4.64 9.87 6.35
C GLU A 40 3.94 10.56 5.17
N THR A 41 3.23 9.81 4.33
CA THR A 41 2.48 10.35 3.19
C THR A 41 1.41 11.33 3.63
N LEU A 42 0.61 10.99 4.65
CA LEU A 42 -0.42 11.90 5.18
C LEU A 42 0.21 13.16 5.75
N LYS A 43 1.28 13.03 6.53
CA LYS A 43 2.00 14.17 7.09
C LYS A 43 2.52 15.10 5.98
N TRP A 44 3.17 14.54 4.96
CA TRP A 44 3.68 15.34 3.84
C TRP A 44 2.56 16.05 3.09
N LEU A 45 1.46 15.36 2.79
CA LEU A 45 0.31 15.97 2.11
C LEU A 45 -0.31 17.11 2.93
N ASP A 46 -0.45 16.93 4.25
CA ASP A 46 -0.95 17.96 5.15
C ASP A 46 0.01 19.16 5.23
N GLU A 47 1.33 18.92 5.27
CA GLU A 47 2.34 20.00 5.28
C GLU A 47 2.42 20.78 3.96
N GLN A 48 2.20 20.12 2.81
CA GLN A 48 2.29 20.75 1.49
C GLN A 48 1.00 21.42 1.03
N LEU A 49 -0.15 20.81 1.36
CA LEU A 49 -1.45 21.22 0.81
C LEU A 49 -2.40 21.74 1.89
N GLY A 50 -2.29 21.25 3.13
CA GLY A 50 -3.20 21.63 4.22
C GLY A 50 -4.67 21.48 3.83
N ASP A 51 -5.39 22.60 3.83
CA ASP A 51 -6.81 22.66 3.50
C ASP A 51 -7.11 22.46 1.99
N ASP A 52 -6.10 22.60 1.13
CA ASP A 52 -6.23 22.36 -0.32
C ASP A 52 -6.16 20.86 -0.67
N LEU A 53 -5.84 19.97 0.28
CA LEU A 53 -5.90 18.53 0.05
C LEU A 53 -7.35 18.09 -0.19
N PRO A 54 -7.71 17.54 -1.37
CA PRO A 54 -9.08 17.14 -1.63
C PRO A 54 -9.57 16.10 -0.62
N HIS A 55 -10.79 16.30 -0.12
CA HIS A 55 -11.40 15.43 0.89
C HIS A 55 -11.34 13.94 0.51
N ASP A 56 -11.64 13.61 -0.75
CA ASP A 56 -11.63 12.23 -1.22
C ASP A 56 -10.26 11.56 -1.10
N ILE A 57 -9.17 12.32 -1.29
CA ILE A 57 -7.80 11.80 -1.13
C ILE A 57 -7.53 11.48 0.35
N ARG A 58 -7.92 12.39 1.26
CA ARG A 58 -7.80 12.17 2.72
C ARG A 58 -8.57 10.90 3.15
N VAL A 59 -9.80 10.75 2.65
CA VAL A 59 -10.63 9.57 2.91
C VAL A 59 -9.98 8.28 2.38
N GLN A 60 -9.41 8.29 1.17
CA GLN A 60 -8.72 7.11 0.62
C GLN A 60 -7.52 6.68 1.47
N ILE A 61 -6.73 7.64 1.95
CA ILE A 61 -5.57 7.40 2.82
C ILE A 61 -6.02 6.80 4.15
N GLU A 62 -7.05 7.36 4.79
CA GLU A 62 -7.59 6.82 6.04
C GLU A 62 -8.14 5.39 5.87
N GLN A 63 -8.87 5.12 4.78
CA GLN A 63 -9.37 3.78 4.47
C GLN A 63 -8.23 2.78 4.22
N GLN A 64 -7.15 3.20 3.55
CA GLN A 64 -5.98 2.35 3.38
C GLN A 64 -5.30 2.06 4.72
N LYS A 65 -5.17 3.06 5.61
CA LYS A 65 -4.64 2.88 6.96
C LYS A 65 -5.46 1.85 7.74
N GLN A 66 -6.79 1.92 7.66
CA GLN A 66 -7.68 0.94 8.29
C GLN A 66 -7.49 -0.49 7.75
N ARG A 67 -7.29 -0.67 6.45
CA ARG A 67 -7.00 -2.00 5.88
C ARG A 67 -5.66 -2.54 6.36
N LEU A 68 -4.65 -1.68 6.46
CA LEU A 68 -3.30 -2.03 6.93
C LEU A 68 -3.29 -2.43 8.41
N THR A 69 -4.04 -1.73 9.28
CA THR A 69 -4.08 -2.08 10.71
C THR A 69 -4.72 -3.44 10.98
N GLN A 70 -5.60 -3.91 10.09
CA GLN A 70 -6.25 -5.22 10.16
C GLN A 70 -5.37 -6.38 9.63
N LEU A 71 -4.19 -6.10 9.05
CA LEU A 71 -3.24 -7.15 8.69
C LEU A 71 -2.76 -7.89 9.94
N LYS A 72 -2.74 -9.22 9.86
CA LYS A 72 -2.25 -10.11 10.92
C LYS A 72 -0.72 -10.15 10.95
#